data_AF-A0A934XLR7-F1
#
_entry.id   AF-A0A934XLR7-F1
#
_cell.length_a   1.000
_cell.length_b   1.000
_cell.length_c   1.000
_cell.angle_alpha   90.00
_cell.angle_beta   90.00
_cell.angle_gamma   90.00
#
_symmetry.space_group_name_H-M   'P 1'
#
loop_
_entity.id
_entity.type
_entity.pdbx_description
1 polymer ?
#
loop_
_entity_poly.entity_id
_entity_poly.type
_entity_poly.pdbx_seq_one_letter_code
_entity_poly.pdbx_strand_id
1 'polypeptide(L)'
;MGEPRAARTVGWALHGLTHEEAAGAVPWHRVLGRAGPHYARVTTSCETHSAKLQRQLLEDEGIEFDQHDRIDLTRFGWDGPTWPVLEQIL
;
A
#
# COMPACT_ATOMS: atom_id res chain seq x y z
N MET A 1 11.11 12.33 -2.73
CA MET A 1 12.09 11.23 -2.86
C MET A 1 11.54 10.20 -3.82
N GLY A 2 12.26 9.86 -4.88
CA GLY A 2 11.85 8.85 -5.86
C GLY A 2 13.08 8.10 -6.33
N GLU A 3 13.32 6.93 -5.76
CA GLU A 3 14.39 6.02 -6.19
C GLU A 3 13.76 4.91 -7.05
N PRO A 4 13.87 4.98 -8.39
CA PRO A 4 13.41 3.90 -9.24
C PRO A 4 14.15 2.63 -8.84
N ARG A 5 13.39 1.57 -8.49
CA ARG A 5 13.81 0.24 -7.97
C ARG A 5 13.86 0.06 -6.44
N ALA A 6 13.55 1.07 -5.63
CA ALA A 6 13.46 0.93 -4.18
C ALA A 6 12.16 0.26 -3.68
N ALA A 7 11.25 -0.17 -4.57
CA ALA A 7 10.00 -0.83 -4.19
C ALA A 7 10.22 -2.05 -3.28
N ARG A 8 11.31 -2.79 -3.48
CA ARG A 8 11.69 -3.92 -2.59
C ARG A 8 12.19 -3.45 -1.23
N THR A 9 12.90 -2.33 -1.18
CA THR A 9 13.36 -1.70 0.07
C THR A 9 12.19 -1.20 0.91
N VAL A 10 11.19 -0.58 0.28
CA VAL A 10 9.93 -0.20 0.96
C VAL A 10 9.20 -1.43 1.49
N GLY A 11 9.10 -2.50 0.68
CA GLY A 11 8.51 -3.77 1.13
C GLY A 11 9.25 -4.39 2.32
N TRP A 12 10.58 -4.32 2.35
CA TRP A 12 11.39 -4.77 3.49
C TRP A 12 11.17 -3.91 4.74
N ALA A 13 11.11 -2.58 4.60
CA ALA A 13 10.84 -1.67 5.71
C ALA A 13 9.45 -1.94 6.32
N LEU A 14 8.43 -2.18 5.48
CA LEU A 14 7.09 -2.54 5.94
C LEU A 14 7.03 -3.92 6.60
N HIS A 15 7.82 -4.88 6.12
CA HIS A 15 7.90 -6.21 6.73
C HIS A 15 8.56 -6.20 8.12
N GLY A 16 9.30 -5.15 8.46
CA GLY A 16 9.95 -4.99 9.76
C GLY A 16 9.09 -4.36 10.85
N LEU A 17 7.85 -3.93 10.53
CA LEU A 17 6.98 -3.27 11.49
C LEU A 17 6.54 -4.23 12.59
N THR A 18 6.63 -3.78 13.84
CA THR A 18 6.02 -4.47 14.98
C THR A 18 4.49 -4.33 14.93
N HIS A 19 3.78 -5.19 15.66
CA HIS A 19 2.31 -5.15 15.74
C HIS A 19 1.81 -3.79 16.26
N GLU A 20 2.57 -3.14 17.16
CA GLU A 20 2.23 -1.84 17.74
C GLU A 20 2.42 -0.69 16.73
N GLU A 21 3.51 -0.70 15.94
CA GLU A 21 3.77 0.31 14.90
C GLU A 21 2.77 0.22 13.74
N ALA A 22 2.41 -1.00 13.36
CA ALA A 22 1.40 -1.26 12.34
C ALA A 22 -0.02 -0.92 12.81
N ALA A 23 -0.29 -1.00 14.11
CA ALA A 23 -1.59 -0.64 14.70
C ALA A 23 -1.76 0.87 14.91
N GLY A 24 -0.67 1.62 15.12
CA GLY A 24 -0.74 3.00 15.62
C GLY A 24 -0.41 4.12 14.64
N ALA A 25 0.47 3.91 13.66
CA ALA A 25 1.03 5.04 12.91
C ALA A 25 1.27 4.80 11.41
N VAL A 26 1.49 3.55 10.97
CA VAL A 26 1.88 3.26 9.59
C VAL A 26 0.78 2.51 8.87
N PRO A 27 0.11 3.11 7.85
CA PRO A 27 -0.95 2.46 7.08
C PRO A 27 -0.36 1.51 6.04
N TRP A 28 0.34 0.48 6.52
CA TRP A 28 1.07 -0.49 5.70
C TRP A 28 0.17 -1.22 4.70
N HIS A 29 -1.11 -1.41 5.05
CA HIS A 29 -2.09 -2.13 4.21
C HIS A 29 -2.37 -1.41 2.90
N ARG A 30 -2.10 -0.10 2.79
CA ARG A 30 -2.25 0.70 1.56
C ARG A 30 -1.12 0.50 0.55
N VAL A 31 -0.09 -0.28 0.88
CA VAL A 31 1.02 -0.57 -0.03
C VAL A 31 0.80 -1.93 -0.69
N LEU A 32 0.51 -1.91 -1.98
CA LEU A 32 0.22 -3.10 -2.79
C LEU A 32 1.27 -3.35 -3.88
N GLY A 33 1.33 -4.59 -4.35
CA GLY A 33 2.15 -4.96 -5.49
C GLY A 33 1.47 -4.62 -6.81
N ARG A 34 2.26 -4.21 -7.82
CA ARG A 34 1.75 -3.92 -9.17
C ARG A 34 1.22 -5.19 -9.84
N ALA A 35 -0.02 -5.15 -10.32
CA ALA A 35 -0.69 -6.24 -11.05
C ALA A 35 -0.94 -5.92 -12.54
N GLY A 36 -0.65 -4.69 -12.97
CA GLY A 36 -0.79 -4.23 -14.35
C GLY A 36 -0.55 -2.71 -14.47
N PRO A 37 -0.82 -2.10 -15.64
CA PRO A 37 -0.69 -0.65 -15.83
C PRO A 37 -1.56 0.17 -14.88
N HIS A 38 -2.78 -0.29 -14.64
CA HIS A 38 -3.79 0.40 -13.83
C HIS A 38 -4.28 -0.45 -12.67
N TYR A 39 -3.57 -1.53 -12.34
CA TYR A 39 -4.03 -2.50 -11.35
C TYR A 39 -2.95 -2.80 -10.33
N ALA A 40 -3.36 -2.95 -9.08
CA ALA A 40 -2.55 -3.49 -8.00
C ALA A 40 -3.23 -4.70 -7.36
N ARG A 41 -2.46 -5.50 -6.62
CA ARG A 41 -2.93 -6.69 -5.90
C ARG A 41 -2.19 -6.84 -4.58
N VAL A 42 -2.78 -7.59 -3.66
CA VAL A 42 -2.09 -8.01 -2.43
C VAL A 42 -0.97 -8.98 -2.82
N THR A 43 0.25 -8.68 -2.38
CA THR A 43 1.45 -9.51 -2.64
C THR A 43 2.28 -9.76 -1.38
N THR A 44 1.78 -9.42 -0.19
CA THR A 44 2.49 -9.67 1.07
C THR A 44 2.63 -11.17 1.34
N SER A 45 3.82 -11.59 1.77
CA SER A 45 4.12 -12.93 2.28
C SER A 45 4.50 -12.91 3.76
N CYS A 46 4.23 -11.81 4.46
CA CYS A 46 4.54 -11.66 5.88
C CYS A 46 3.59 -12.53 6.72
N GLU A 47 4.14 -13.33 7.63
CA GLU A 47 3.33 -14.18 8.51
C GLU A 47 2.53 -13.35 9.54
N THR A 48 3.11 -12.25 10.02
CA THR A 48 2.49 -11.33 10.98
C THR A 48 1.46 -10.41 10.31
N HIS A 49 1.66 -10.11 9.02
CA HIS A 49 0.80 -9.24 8.21
C HIS A 49 0.24 -10.01 7.01
N SER A 50 -0.72 -10.90 7.32
CA SER A 50 -1.29 -11.80 6.32
C SER A 50 -1.99 -11.07 5.17
N ALA A 51 -1.98 -11.68 3.99
CA ALA A 51 -2.72 -11.18 2.83
C ALA A 51 -4.23 -11.00 3.11
N LYS A 52 -4.81 -11.86 3.95
CA LYS A 52 -6.22 -11.78 4.35
C LYS A 52 -6.49 -10.53 5.20
N LEU A 53 -5.61 -10.24 6.17
CA LEU A 53 -5.72 -9.04 7.00
C LEU A 53 -5.58 -7.77 6.15
N GLN A 54 -4.60 -7.74 5.24
CA GLN A 54 -4.41 -6.61 4.35
C GLN A 54 -5.66 -6.34 3.51
N ARG A 55 -6.25 -7.38 2.93
CA ARG A 55 -7.49 -7.28 2.16
C ARG A 55 -8.64 -6.75 3.01
N GLN A 56 -8.87 -7.32 4.20
CA GLN A 56 -9.94 -6.90 5.09
C GLN A 56 -9.83 -5.41 5.43
N LEU A 57 -8.64 -4.93 5.80
CA LEU A 57 -8.41 -3.51 6.12
C LEU A 57 -8.69 -2.59 4.92
N LEU A 58 -8.37 -3.03 3.69
CA LEU A 58 -8.69 -2.27 2.48
C LEU A 58 -10.19 -2.26 2.20
N GLU A 59 -10.88 -3.39 2.37
CA GLU A 59 -12.33 -3.49 2.21
C GLU A 59 -13.07 -2.64 3.26
N ASP A 60 -12.58 -2.58 4.51
CA ASP A 60 -13.09 -1.72 5.57
C ASP A 60 -12.93 -0.22 5.25
N GLU A 61 -11.92 0.14 4.44
CA GLU A 61 -11.73 1.49 3.89
C GLU A 61 -12.59 1.76 2.64
N GLY A 62 -13.36 0.77 2.16
CA GLY A 62 -14.21 0.89 0.98
C GLY A 62 -13.50 0.60 -0.35
N ILE A 63 -12.33 -0.03 -0.32
CA ILE A 63 -11.61 -0.45 -1.53
C ILE A 63 -12.22 -1.74 -2.07
N GLU A 64 -12.61 -1.71 -3.35
CA GLU A 64 -13.23 -2.85 -4.03
C GLU A 64 -12.18 -3.66 -4.81
N PHE A 65 -12.30 -4.99 -4.74
CA PHE A 65 -11.52 -5.92 -5.53
C PHE A 65 -12.33 -6.44 -6.72
N ASP A 66 -11.70 -6.53 -7.89
CA ASP A 66 -12.31 -7.14 -9.08
C ASP A 66 -12.34 -8.68 -8.99
N GLN A 67 -12.98 -9.31 -9.98
CA GLN A 67 -13.07 -10.77 -10.10
C GLN A 67 -11.70 -11.49 -10.22
N HIS A 68 -10.61 -10.74 -10.42
CA HIS A 68 -9.25 -11.27 -10.52
C HIS A 68 -8.39 -10.92 -9.30
N ASP A 69 -9.00 -10.49 -8.19
CA ASP A 69 -8.29 -10.13 -6.95
C ASP A 69 -7.41 -8.87 -7.09
N ARG A 70 -7.84 -7.91 -7.91
CA ARG A 70 -7.09 -6.66 -8.17
C ARG A 70 -7.89 -5.42 -7.80
N ILE A 71 -7.19 -4.35 -7.47
CA ILE A 71 -7.75 -3.01 -7.29
C ILE A 71 -7.44 -2.14 -8.50
N ASP A 72 -8.38 -1.26 -8.86
CA ASP A 72 -8.19 -0.27 -9.93
C ASP A 72 -7.50 1.00 -9.39
N LEU A 73 -6.26 1.20 -9.82
CA LEU A 73 -5.44 2.35 -9.43
C LEU A 73 -5.92 3.66 -10.07
N THR A 74 -6.77 3.64 -11.10
CA THR A 74 -7.39 4.88 -11.60
C THR A 74 -8.45 5.41 -10.64
N ARG A 75 -9.02 4.54 -9.81
CA ARG A 75 -10.03 4.89 -8.80
C ARG A 75 -9.40 5.14 -7.43
N PHE A 76 -8.44 4.29 -7.05
CA PHE A 76 -7.90 4.24 -5.69
C PHE A 76 -6.40 4.56 -5.60
N GLY A 77 -5.76 4.88 -6.73
CA GLY A 77 -4.35 5.24 -6.77
C GLY A 77 -4.08 6.58 -6.09
N TRP A 78 -2.91 6.69 -5.49
CA TRP A 78 -2.45 7.94 -4.91
C TRP A 78 -1.50 8.65 -5.87
N ASP A 79 -1.93 9.82 -6.38
CA ASP A 79 -1.13 10.65 -7.31
C ASP A 79 0.00 11.42 -6.61
N GLY A 80 0.07 11.34 -5.28
CA GLY A 80 0.98 12.13 -4.47
C GLY A 80 0.51 13.59 -4.31
N PRO A 81 1.13 14.33 -3.39
CA PRO A 81 0.87 15.76 -3.24
C PRO A 81 1.44 16.54 -4.43
N THR A 82 0.71 17.56 -4.88
CA THR A 82 1.25 18.56 -5.82
C THR A 82 2.37 19.37 -5.15
N TRP A 83 3.35 19.83 -5.93
CA TRP A 83 4.52 20.58 -5.45
C TRP A 83 4.23 21.69 -4.42
N PRO A 84 3.19 22.53 -4.57
CA PRO A 84 2.89 23.60 -3.61
C PRO A 84 2.48 23.11 -2.21
N VAL A 85 2.01 21.86 -2.10
CA VAL A 85 1.62 21.23 -0.82
C VAL A 85 2.84 20.66 -0.10
N LEU A 86 3.85 20.22 -0.84
CA LEU A 86 5.08 19.65 -0.26
C LEU A 86 5.90 20.69 0.50
N GLU A 87 5.93 21.94 0.05
CA GLU A 87 6.64 23.04 0.73
C GLU A 87 6.02 23.41 2.10
N GLN A 88 4.78 22.99 2.38
CA GLN A 88 4.11 23.26 3.65
C GLN A 88 4.29 22.13 4.68
N ILE A 89 4.79 20.95 4.26
CA ILE A 89 4.95 19.76 5.10
C ILE A 89 6.43 19.56 5.51
N LEU A 90 7.36 20.22 4.81
CA LEU A 90 8.80 20.29 5.14
C LEU A 90 9.11 21.52 5.99
#